data_AF-A0A5J5R2V2-F1
#
_entry.id   AF-A0A5J5R2V2-F1
#
_cell.length_a   1.000
_cell.length_b   1.000
_cell.length_c   1.000
_cell.angle_alpha   90.00
_cell.angle_beta   90.00
_cell.angle_gamma   90.00
#
_symmetry.space_group_name_H-M   'P 1'
#
loop_
_entity.id
_entity.type
_entity.pdbx_description
1 polymer ?
#
loop_
_entity_poly.entity_id
_entity_poly.type
_entity_poly.pdbx_seq_one_letter_code
_entity_poly.pdbx_strand_id
1 'polypeptide(L)'
;MAASLRFSGLKTPPTYSFPKQTTSLQCHSASPTLLSFAAFRPSNSSILRNISLRRCCESRVFRVCCQGGNVDVIQRNEFEAASSGEAENQLTCVMKFGGSSVASAERMREVADLILSFPNERPVIVLSAMGKTTNKLLLAGEKAVSCGVTNVDAIEELNFIKDLHHRTADELGVERSIVDGHLEVLEQLLKGIAMMKELTLRTKDYLVSFGECMSTRIFAAYLNKIGVKARQYDAFEIGFITTDDFTNADILEATYPAVAKRLNDDWISDPAIPIVTGFLGKGWRSSAITTLGRGGSDLTATTIGKALGLREIQVWKDVDGVLTCDPNIYQHAEPVPYLTFEEAAELAYFGAQVLHPQSMRPAREGDIPVRVKNSYNPNAPGTLITRNRDMSKAVLTSIVLKRNVTMLDIVSTRMLGQFGFLAKVFSIFEDLGISVDVVATSEVSTSLTLDPSKLWSRELIQQASELDHVIEELEKIAVVNLLQHRSIISLIGNVQRSSLILEKAFHVLRTNGVNVQMISQGASKVNISLIVHDTEAEQCVRALHSTFFESDLPELDQ
;
A
#
# COMPACT_ATOMS: atom_id res chain seq x y z
N MET A 1 55.38 -26.69 -45.66
CA MET A 1 54.82 -27.90 -45.02
C MET A 1 53.41 -27.53 -44.57
N ALA A 2 52.38 -27.72 -45.42
CA ALA A 2 51.47 -28.88 -45.48
C ALA A 2 50.66 -29.06 -44.16
N ALA A 3 49.32 -29.15 -44.11
CA ALA A 3 48.28 -29.31 -45.13
C ALA A 3 46.89 -28.92 -44.57
N SER A 4 45.97 -28.63 -45.50
CA SER A 4 44.53 -28.40 -45.33
C SER A 4 43.72 -29.70 -45.26
N LEU A 5 42.54 -29.68 -44.61
CA LEU A 5 41.42 -30.61 -44.90
C LEU A 5 40.06 -29.92 -44.67
N ARG A 6 39.27 -29.82 -45.75
CA ARG A 6 37.80 -29.64 -45.78
C ARG A 6 37.19 -31.01 -46.04
N PHE A 7 35.96 -31.26 -45.58
CA PHE A 7 34.89 -31.90 -46.38
C PHE A 7 33.50 -31.61 -45.79
N SER A 8 32.49 -31.84 -46.63
CA SER A 8 31.17 -31.23 -46.71
C SER A 8 30.00 -32.18 -46.43
N GLY A 9 28.87 -31.65 -45.93
CA GLY A 9 27.51 -31.89 -46.45
C GLY A 9 26.67 -33.04 -45.89
N LEU A 10 25.42 -32.73 -45.50
CA LEU A 10 24.23 -33.61 -45.56
C LEU A 10 22.94 -32.73 -45.59
N LYS A 11 21.93 -33.17 -46.36
CA LYS A 11 20.72 -32.43 -46.79
C LYS A 11 19.40 -33.09 -46.31
N THR A 12 18.40 -32.23 -46.01
CA THR A 12 16.90 -32.32 -46.21
C THR A 12 16.04 -33.31 -45.38
N PRO A 13 14.75 -33.01 -45.05
CA PRO A 13 13.68 -32.48 -45.93
C PRO A 13 12.69 -31.42 -45.37
N PRO A 14 11.76 -30.86 -46.22
CA PRO A 14 10.81 -29.79 -45.88
C PRO A 14 9.34 -30.25 -45.74
N THR A 15 8.54 -29.50 -44.97
CA THR A 15 7.05 -29.53 -44.88
C THR A 15 6.60 -28.25 -44.13
N TYR A 16 5.47 -27.55 -44.33
CA TYR A 16 4.28 -27.60 -45.17
C TYR A 16 3.75 -26.14 -45.31
N SER A 17 3.20 -25.77 -46.46
CA SER A 17 2.50 -24.50 -46.72
C SER A 17 0.97 -24.70 -46.72
N PHE A 18 0.22 -23.78 -46.12
CA PHE A 18 -1.24 -23.68 -46.27
C PHE A 18 -1.61 -22.38 -47.00
N PRO A 19 -2.56 -22.41 -47.96
CA PRO A 19 -2.92 -21.24 -48.75
C PRO A 19 -3.98 -20.36 -48.05
N LYS A 20 -3.85 -19.05 -48.26
CA LYS A 20 -4.88 -18.04 -47.98
C LYS A 20 -6.06 -18.24 -48.93
N GLN A 21 -7.27 -18.36 -48.39
CA GLN A 21 -8.51 -18.09 -49.12
C GLN A 21 -9.17 -16.84 -48.55
N THR A 22 -9.26 -15.82 -49.38
CA THR A 22 -10.15 -14.66 -49.25
C THR A 22 -11.57 -15.05 -49.62
N THR A 23 -12.53 -14.81 -48.74
CA THR A 23 -13.93 -14.51 -49.13
C THR A 23 -14.54 -13.53 -48.13
N SER A 24 -14.86 -12.35 -48.65
CA SER A 24 -15.84 -11.43 -48.06
C SER A 24 -17.24 -11.96 -48.39
N LEU A 25 -18.18 -11.87 -47.45
CA LEU A 25 -19.55 -11.34 -47.65
C LEU A 25 -20.46 -11.56 -46.42
N GLN A 26 -21.11 -10.44 -46.07
CA GLN A 26 -22.45 -10.29 -45.50
C GLN A 26 -22.70 -10.55 -44.00
N CYS A 27 -22.90 -9.42 -43.31
CA CYS A 27 -23.68 -9.28 -42.09
C CYS A 27 -25.14 -9.66 -42.34
N HIS A 28 -25.69 -10.55 -41.52
CA HIS A 28 -27.12 -10.65 -41.28
C HIS A 28 -27.41 -10.49 -39.78
N SER A 29 -28.29 -9.53 -39.51
CA SER A 29 -28.96 -9.26 -38.25
C SER A 29 -29.80 -10.45 -37.79
N ALA A 30 -29.62 -10.89 -36.55
CA ALA A 30 -30.59 -11.75 -35.86
C ALA A 30 -30.69 -11.37 -34.36
N SER A 31 -31.92 -11.14 -33.96
CA SER A 31 -32.46 -10.79 -32.63
C SER A 31 -32.09 -11.77 -31.51
N PRO A 32 -32.05 -11.33 -30.23
CA PRO A 32 -31.81 -12.21 -29.11
C PRO A 32 -33.07 -13.01 -28.74
N THR A 33 -32.97 -14.33 -28.81
CA THR A 33 -33.93 -15.28 -28.25
C THR A 33 -33.79 -15.34 -26.72
N LEU A 34 -34.91 -15.09 -26.04
CA LEU A 34 -35.15 -15.26 -24.61
C LEU A 34 -34.75 -16.68 -24.13
N LEU A 35 -33.87 -16.75 -23.14
CA LEU A 35 -33.64 -17.96 -22.34
C LEU A 35 -34.57 -17.95 -21.12
N SER A 36 -35.47 -18.93 -21.08
CA SER A 36 -36.36 -19.20 -19.96
C SER A 36 -35.57 -19.83 -18.80
N PHE A 37 -35.59 -19.20 -17.62
CA PHE A 37 -35.22 -19.87 -16.38
C PHE A 37 -36.46 -20.47 -15.73
N ALA A 38 -36.42 -21.79 -15.55
CA ALA A 38 -37.41 -22.57 -14.83
C ALA A 38 -37.32 -22.27 -13.32
N ALA A 39 -38.48 -21.94 -12.73
CA ALA A 39 -38.63 -21.67 -11.32
C ALA A 39 -38.64 -22.96 -10.48
N PHE A 40 -37.79 -23.02 -9.46
CA PHE A 40 -37.88 -24.00 -8.38
C PHE A 40 -38.86 -23.51 -7.30
N ARG A 41 -39.83 -24.35 -6.93
CA ARG A 41 -40.74 -24.16 -5.78
C ARG A 41 -40.12 -24.75 -4.52
N PRO A 42 -40.28 -24.11 -3.34
CA PRO A 42 -40.40 -24.81 -2.08
C PRO A 42 -41.88 -24.96 -1.69
N SER A 43 -42.21 -26.11 -1.11
CA SER A 43 -43.53 -26.50 -0.61
C SER A 43 -43.90 -25.82 0.71
N ASN A 44 -45.19 -25.46 0.79
CA ASN A 44 -46.00 -24.89 1.87
C ASN A 44 -45.72 -25.33 3.32
N SER A 45 -45.94 -24.40 4.27
CA SER A 45 -47.10 -24.50 5.18
C SER A 45 -47.62 -23.12 5.62
N SER A 46 -48.91 -22.91 5.30
CA SER A 46 -49.97 -22.09 5.94
C SER A 46 -49.64 -20.76 6.63
N ILE A 47 -50.30 -19.68 6.19
CA ILE A 47 -51.54 -19.16 6.80
C ILE A 47 -52.27 -18.26 5.79
N LEU A 48 -53.57 -18.52 5.67
CA LEU A 48 -54.55 -17.83 4.83
C LEU A 48 -54.83 -16.41 5.32
N ARG A 49 -55.03 -15.46 4.39
CA ARG A 49 -56.24 -14.62 4.34
C ARG A 49 -56.38 -13.91 2.99
N ASN A 50 -57.61 -14.00 2.48
CA ASN A 50 -58.13 -13.47 1.22
C ASN A 50 -57.97 -11.96 1.09
N ILE A 51 -57.86 -11.45 -0.15
CA ILE A 51 -58.81 -10.48 -0.76
C ILE A 51 -58.40 -10.24 -2.23
N SER A 52 -59.42 -9.93 -3.03
CA SER A 52 -59.62 -10.10 -4.48
C SER A 52 -58.83 -9.19 -5.44
N LEU A 53 -58.59 -9.74 -6.63
CA LEU A 53 -58.23 -9.09 -7.89
C LEU A 53 -59.17 -7.94 -8.29
N ARG A 54 -58.60 -6.82 -8.76
CA ARG A 54 -59.07 -6.07 -9.95
C ARG A 54 -57.89 -5.36 -10.64
N ARG A 55 -57.76 -5.62 -11.95
CA ARG A 55 -56.93 -4.90 -12.93
C ARG A 55 -57.66 -3.63 -13.36
N CYS A 56 -56.97 -2.50 -13.48
CA CYS A 56 -57.20 -1.54 -14.56
C CYS A 56 -56.03 -0.57 -14.71
N CYS A 57 -55.63 -0.35 -15.97
CA CYS A 57 -54.76 0.73 -16.41
C CYS A 57 -55.46 2.08 -16.26
N GLU A 58 -54.71 3.14 -15.93
CA GLU A 58 -54.60 4.39 -16.71
C GLU A 58 -53.95 5.50 -15.86
N SER A 59 -53.16 6.31 -16.55
CA SER A 59 -52.54 7.53 -16.07
C SER A 59 -53.59 8.58 -15.68
N ARG A 60 -53.38 9.29 -14.56
CA ARG A 60 -53.65 10.72 -14.41
C ARG A 60 -53.13 11.25 -13.07
N VAL A 61 -52.50 12.42 -13.19
CA VAL A 61 -51.93 13.27 -12.16
C VAL A 61 -52.94 13.60 -11.06
N PHE A 62 -52.53 13.50 -9.80
CA PHE A 62 -53.23 14.14 -8.68
C PHE A 62 -52.28 15.15 -8.01
N ARG A 63 -52.68 16.42 -8.07
CA ARG A 63 -52.05 17.54 -7.38
C ARG A 63 -52.70 17.64 -6.00
N VAL A 64 -51.91 17.54 -4.93
CA VAL A 64 -52.36 17.88 -3.58
C VAL A 64 -51.42 18.93 -3.02
N CYS A 65 -51.99 20.07 -2.66
CA CYS A 65 -51.35 21.15 -1.93
C CYS A 65 -51.90 21.09 -0.50
N CYS A 66 -51.04 20.84 0.49
CA CYS A 66 -51.37 21.00 1.90
C CYS A 66 -50.21 21.69 2.63
N GLN A 67 -50.59 22.61 3.49
CA GLN A 67 -49.80 23.57 4.25
C GLN A 67 -48.96 22.92 5.36
N GLY A 68 -47.99 23.72 5.84
CA GLY A 68 -47.03 23.46 6.90
C GLY A 68 -47.52 22.65 8.11
N GLY A 69 -46.63 21.76 8.53
CA GLY A 69 -46.66 21.05 9.81
C GLY A 69 -45.39 20.21 9.92
N ASN A 70 -44.66 20.42 11.01
CA ASN A 70 -43.41 19.80 11.46
C ASN A 70 -42.88 18.56 10.70
N VAL A 71 -41.60 18.64 10.36
CA VAL A 71 -40.76 17.51 9.94
C VAL A 71 -40.57 16.60 11.15
N ASP A 72 -41.33 15.51 11.21
CA ASP A 72 -41.00 14.38 12.07
C ASP A 72 -39.74 13.72 11.52
N VAL A 73 -38.66 13.87 12.29
CA VAL A 73 -37.41 13.14 12.13
C VAL A 73 -37.74 11.65 12.20
N ILE A 74 -37.47 10.93 11.11
CA ILE A 74 -37.50 9.47 11.07
C ILE A 74 -36.45 8.98 12.08
N GLN A 75 -36.91 8.67 13.29
CA GLN A 75 -36.14 7.91 14.26
C GLN A 75 -35.79 6.56 13.62
N ARG A 76 -34.49 6.35 13.39
CA ARG A 76 -33.94 5.02 13.19
C ARG A 76 -34.35 4.21 14.40
N ASN A 77 -35.07 3.10 14.15
CA ASN A 77 -35.35 2.10 15.15
C ASN A 77 -34.08 1.79 15.93
N GLU A 78 -34.06 2.19 17.19
CA GLU A 78 -33.15 1.68 18.20
C GLU A 78 -33.33 0.17 18.21
N PHE A 79 -32.28 -0.55 17.85
CA PHE A 79 -32.15 -1.95 18.26
C PHE A 79 -32.27 -1.94 19.78
N GLU A 80 -33.32 -2.57 20.30
CA GLU A 80 -33.51 -2.80 21.72
C GLU A 80 -32.21 -3.32 22.32
N ALA A 81 -31.68 -2.54 23.25
CA ALA A 81 -30.50 -2.86 24.05
C ALA A 81 -30.80 -4.08 24.92
N ALA A 82 -30.61 -5.26 24.35
CA ALA A 82 -30.54 -6.52 25.06
C ALA A 82 -29.07 -6.99 25.10
N SER A 83 -28.25 -6.33 25.92
CA SER A 83 -27.06 -6.87 26.60
C SER A 83 -26.08 -5.77 27.03
N SER A 84 -26.40 -5.03 28.10
CA SER A 84 -25.45 -4.08 28.72
C SER A 84 -24.20 -4.73 29.35
N GLY A 85 -24.01 -6.05 29.17
CA GLY A 85 -22.80 -6.79 29.54
C GLY A 85 -21.99 -7.36 28.35
N GLU A 86 -22.50 -7.33 27.11
CA GLU A 86 -21.74 -7.85 25.95
C GLU A 86 -20.82 -6.79 25.32
N ALA A 87 -21.12 -5.50 25.47
CA ALA A 87 -20.31 -4.42 24.92
C ALA A 87 -18.95 -4.24 25.63
N GLU A 88 -18.83 -4.65 26.90
CA GLU A 88 -17.60 -4.47 27.69
C GLU A 88 -16.48 -5.47 27.34
N ASN A 89 -16.81 -6.54 26.60
CA ASN A 89 -15.87 -7.62 26.29
C ASN A 89 -15.62 -7.83 24.80
N GLN A 90 -15.80 -6.80 23.97
CA GLN A 90 -15.51 -6.86 22.54
C GLN A 90 -14.16 -6.21 22.21
N LEU A 91 -13.51 -6.71 21.15
CA LEU A 91 -12.32 -6.07 20.57
C LEU A 91 -12.71 -4.67 20.07
N THR A 92 -11.88 -3.66 20.35
CA THR A 92 -12.28 -2.25 20.14
C THR A 92 -11.57 -1.59 18.96
N CYS A 93 -10.29 -1.92 18.75
CA CYS A 93 -9.46 -1.33 17.71
C CYS A 93 -8.31 -2.26 17.29
N VAL A 94 -7.63 -1.91 16.20
CA VAL A 94 -6.35 -2.53 15.82
C VAL A 94 -5.23 -1.51 16.07
N MET A 95 -4.15 -1.92 16.73
CA MET A 95 -2.95 -1.10 16.89
C MET A 95 -1.79 -1.73 16.12
N LYS A 96 -1.29 -1.02 15.11
CA LYS A 96 -0.15 -1.45 14.31
C LYS A 96 1.12 -0.71 14.72
N PHE A 97 2.19 -1.45 14.95
CA PHE A 97 3.52 -0.90 15.24
C PHE A 97 4.52 -1.28 14.15
N GLY A 98 5.26 -0.28 13.65
CA GLY A 98 6.29 -0.48 12.63
C GLY A 98 7.58 -1.06 13.21
N GLY A 99 8.53 -1.43 12.33
CA GLY A 99 9.77 -2.06 12.77
C GLY A 99 10.63 -1.20 13.70
N SER A 100 10.63 0.13 13.53
CA SER A 100 11.31 1.07 14.43
C SER A 100 10.67 1.12 15.83
N SER A 101 9.36 0.87 15.93
CA SER A 101 8.63 0.80 17.20
C SER A 101 8.94 -0.46 18.00
N VAL A 102 9.50 -1.50 17.37
CA VAL A 102 9.86 -2.77 18.02
C VAL A 102 11.32 -3.16 17.73
N ALA A 103 12.19 -2.17 17.53
CA ALA A 103 13.57 -2.41 17.09
C ALA A 103 14.48 -2.98 18.19
N SER A 104 14.12 -2.81 19.46
CA SER A 104 14.90 -3.22 20.64
C SER A 104 13.97 -3.61 21.79
N ALA A 105 14.52 -4.20 22.85
CA ALA A 105 13.77 -4.50 24.06
C ALA A 105 13.17 -3.24 24.68
N GLU A 106 13.94 -2.16 24.77
CA GLU A 106 13.47 -0.85 25.26
C GLU A 106 12.22 -0.36 24.51
N ARG A 107 12.28 -0.35 23.17
CA ARG A 107 11.14 0.04 22.34
C ARG A 107 9.94 -0.89 22.52
N MET A 108 10.16 -2.19 22.71
CA MET A 108 9.08 -3.12 23.06
C MET A 108 8.47 -2.82 24.44
N ARG A 109 9.26 -2.41 25.45
CA ARG A 109 8.70 -1.98 26.75
C ARG A 109 7.80 -0.76 26.58
N GLU A 110 8.24 0.23 25.82
CA GLU A 110 7.44 1.43 25.52
C GLU A 110 6.13 1.10 24.80
N VAL A 111 6.16 0.16 23.84
CA VAL A 111 4.93 -0.33 23.17
C VAL A 111 4.00 -1.03 24.16
N ALA A 112 4.52 -1.84 25.08
CA ALA A 112 3.71 -2.48 26.12
C ALA A 112 3.09 -1.46 27.06
N ASP A 113 3.87 -0.48 27.54
CA ASP A 113 3.38 0.60 28.40
C ASP A 113 2.27 1.41 27.71
N LEU A 114 2.44 1.68 26.42
CA LEU A 114 1.45 2.37 25.59
C LEU A 114 0.15 1.56 25.48
N ILE A 115 0.21 0.26 25.23
CA ILE A 115 -0.99 -0.61 25.21
C ILE A 115 -1.70 -0.54 26.58
N LEU A 116 -0.93 -0.61 27.67
CA LEU A 116 -1.47 -0.59 29.04
C LEU A 116 -2.00 0.78 29.48
N SER A 117 -1.55 1.87 28.84
CA SER A 117 -2.05 3.22 29.10
C SER A 117 -3.52 3.43 28.68
N PHE A 118 -4.08 2.50 27.89
CA PHE A 118 -5.48 2.49 27.47
C PHE A 118 -6.23 1.28 28.06
N PRO A 119 -6.49 1.22 29.38
CA PRO A 119 -7.04 0.03 30.05
C PRO A 119 -8.49 -0.29 29.64
N ASN A 120 -9.18 0.64 28.99
CA ASN A 120 -10.54 0.44 28.47
C ASN A 120 -10.54 -0.04 27.01
N GLU A 121 -9.39 -0.02 26.34
CA GLU A 121 -9.27 -0.56 24.99
C GLU A 121 -8.99 -2.08 25.06
N ARG A 122 -9.47 -2.81 24.07
CA ARG A 122 -9.21 -4.24 23.86
C ARG A 122 -8.63 -4.39 22.45
N PRO A 123 -7.34 -4.08 22.27
CA PRO A 123 -6.78 -3.97 20.93
C PRO A 123 -6.37 -5.34 20.36
N VAL A 124 -6.46 -5.47 19.05
CA VAL A 124 -5.63 -6.44 18.28
C VAL A 124 -4.33 -5.75 17.91
N ILE A 125 -3.19 -6.36 18.25
CA ILE A 125 -1.87 -5.80 17.96
C ILE A 125 -1.32 -6.42 16.68
N VAL A 126 -0.84 -5.59 15.76
CA VAL A 126 -0.14 -6.03 14.55
C VAL A 126 1.29 -5.52 14.60
N LEU A 127 2.27 -6.43 14.54
CA LEU A 127 3.68 -6.06 14.59
C LEU A 127 4.40 -6.36 13.28
N SER A 128 5.25 -5.42 12.87
CA SER A 128 6.28 -5.66 11.87
C SER A 128 7.49 -6.40 12.48
N ALA A 129 8.43 -6.82 11.62
CA ALA A 129 9.71 -7.37 12.05
C ALA A 129 10.55 -6.30 12.78
N MET A 130 11.47 -6.74 13.64
CA MET A 130 12.29 -5.83 14.47
C MET A 130 13.26 -4.98 13.64
N GLY A 131 13.11 -3.66 13.66
CA GLY A 131 14.03 -2.72 13.02
C GLY A 131 14.23 -3.00 11.52
N LYS A 132 15.47 -3.35 11.13
CA LYS A 132 15.86 -3.63 9.73
C LYS A 132 15.95 -5.12 9.41
N THR A 133 15.39 -6.01 10.24
CA THR A 133 15.52 -7.47 10.09
C THR A 133 14.97 -8.00 8.76
N THR A 134 13.86 -7.49 8.24
CA THR A 134 13.36 -7.88 6.90
C THR A 134 14.41 -7.63 5.81
N ASN A 135 15.06 -6.46 5.83
CA ASN A 135 16.11 -6.14 4.85
C ASN A 135 17.34 -7.04 5.04
N LYS A 136 17.69 -7.35 6.30
CA LYS A 136 18.80 -8.26 6.61
C LYS A 136 18.51 -9.69 6.17
N LEU A 137 17.27 -10.17 6.29
CA LEU A 137 16.83 -11.48 5.79
C LEU A 137 16.98 -11.56 4.27
N LEU A 138 16.52 -10.53 3.56
CA LEU A 138 16.68 -10.44 2.09
C LEU A 138 18.15 -10.50 1.67
N LEU A 139 18.99 -9.65 2.28
CA LEU A 139 20.43 -9.63 2.01
C LEU A 139 21.12 -10.96 2.37
N ALA A 140 20.71 -11.61 3.45
CA ALA A 140 21.22 -12.93 3.82
C ALA A 140 20.89 -13.98 2.76
N GLY A 141 19.66 -13.96 2.22
CA GLY A 141 19.24 -14.83 1.13
C GLY A 141 20.06 -14.62 -0.14
N GLU A 142 20.27 -13.36 -0.54
CA GLU A 142 21.07 -13.00 -1.71
C GLU A 142 22.54 -13.44 -1.56
N LYS A 143 23.15 -13.21 -0.38
CA LYS A 143 24.51 -13.69 -0.08
C LYS A 143 24.59 -15.22 -0.04
N ALA A 144 23.57 -15.90 0.50
CA ALA A 144 23.54 -17.35 0.58
C ALA A 144 23.65 -18.00 -0.81
N VAL A 145 23.01 -17.42 -1.83
CA VAL A 145 23.09 -17.92 -3.22
C VAL A 145 24.55 -18.08 -3.66
N SER A 146 25.45 -17.15 -3.36
CA SER A 146 26.83 -17.18 -3.86
C SER A 146 27.87 -17.69 -2.87
N CYS A 147 27.64 -17.64 -1.55
CA CYS A 147 28.69 -17.87 -0.53
C CYS A 147 29.21 -19.32 -0.42
N GLY A 148 28.39 -20.31 -0.81
CA GLY A 148 28.70 -21.73 -0.62
C GLY A 148 28.29 -22.25 0.76
N VAL A 149 27.96 -23.54 0.85
CA VAL A 149 27.29 -24.15 2.02
C VAL A 149 28.10 -24.02 3.32
N THR A 150 29.42 -24.18 3.26
CA THR A 150 30.30 -24.10 4.44
C THR A 150 30.42 -22.70 5.03
N ASN A 151 30.02 -21.67 4.28
CA ASN A 151 30.20 -20.27 4.66
C ASN A 151 28.91 -19.59 5.10
N VAL A 152 27.78 -20.32 5.17
CA VAL A 152 26.49 -19.74 5.57
C VAL A 152 26.53 -19.20 7.00
N ASP A 153 27.25 -19.88 7.90
CA ASP A 153 27.37 -19.47 9.30
C ASP A 153 28.23 -18.19 9.45
N ALA A 154 28.98 -17.81 8.40
CA ALA A 154 29.75 -16.58 8.34
C ALA A 154 28.96 -15.39 7.73
N ILE A 155 27.69 -15.58 7.33
CA ILE A 155 26.86 -14.49 6.83
C ILE A 155 26.60 -13.49 7.96
N GLU A 156 27.15 -12.28 7.84
CA GLU A 156 27.04 -11.21 8.83
C GLU A 156 25.57 -10.88 9.17
N GLU A 157 24.69 -10.87 8.18
CA GLU A 157 23.27 -10.60 8.38
C GLU A 157 22.57 -11.66 9.24
N LEU A 158 22.92 -12.94 9.07
CA LEU A 158 22.37 -14.02 9.90
C LEU A 158 22.81 -13.86 11.36
N ASN A 159 24.09 -13.58 11.59
CA ASN A 159 24.63 -13.36 12.93
C ASN A 159 24.02 -12.12 13.59
N PHE A 160 23.87 -11.03 12.84
CA PHE A 160 23.16 -9.84 13.32
C PHE A 160 21.71 -10.15 13.74
N ILE A 161 20.98 -10.95 12.95
CA ILE A 161 19.61 -11.35 13.28
C ILE A 161 19.58 -12.19 14.55
N LYS A 162 20.45 -13.20 14.68
CA LYS A 162 20.55 -14.04 15.89
C LYS A 162 20.82 -13.19 17.13
N ASP A 163 21.86 -12.36 17.08
CA ASP A 163 22.29 -11.51 18.19
C ASP A 163 21.18 -10.54 18.61
N LEU A 164 20.48 -9.93 17.63
CA LEU A 164 19.39 -9.01 17.92
C LEU A 164 18.25 -9.68 18.70
N HIS A 165 17.78 -10.84 18.25
CA HIS A 165 16.66 -11.52 18.89
C HIS A 165 17.05 -12.13 20.24
N HIS A 166 18.24 -12.72 20.35
CA HIS A 166 18.74 -13.26 21.62
C HIS A 166 18.90 -12.16 22.66
N ARG A 167 19.56 -11.06 22.31
CA ARG A 167 19.76 -9.92 23.21
C ARG A 167 18.43 -9.32 23.64
N THR A 168 17.48 -9.19 22.73
CA THR A 168 16.15 -8.66 23.06
C THR A 168 15.40 -9.60 24.00
N ALA A 169 15.46 -10.91 23.76
CA ALA A 169 14.89 -11.90 24.66
C ALA A 169 15.51 -11.81 26.07
N ASP A 170 16.84 -11.70 26.16
CA ASP A 170 17.57 -11.55 27.43
C ASP A 170 17.18 -10.27 28.17
N GLU A 171 17.14 -9.13 27.48
CA GLU A 171 16.83 -7.83 28.07
C GLU A 171 15.37 -7.73 28.54
N LEU A 172 14.43 -8.39 27.86
CA LEU A 172 13.05 -8.56 28.32
C LEU A 172 12.94 -9.69 29.37
N GLY A 173 13.99 -10.51 29.48
CA GLY A 173 14.11 -11.71 30.30
C GLY A 173 13.08 -12.79 29.95
N VAL A 174 12.70 -12.90 28.69
CA VAL A 174 11.94 -14.03 28.17
C VAL A 174 12.92 -15.14 27.73
N GLU A 175 12.46 -16.38 27.66
CA GLU A 175 13.34 -17.48 27.28
C GLU A 175 13.76 -17.37 25.80
N ARG A 176 15.04 -17.61 25.50
CA ARG A 176 15.55 -17.65 24.11
C ARG A 176 14.92 -18.77 23.28
N SER A 177 14.46 -19.84 23.94
CA SER A 177 13.77 -20.99 23.35
C SER A 177 12.57 -20.59 22.47
N ILE A 178 11.97 -19.43 22.73
CA ILE A 178 10.86 -18.86 21.95
C ILE A 178 11.27 -18.58 20.49
N VAL A 179 12.55 -18.23 20.25
CA VAL A 179 13.07 -17.89 18.92
C VAL A 179 14.12 -18.86 18.40
N ASP A 180 14.77 -19.65 19.27
CA ASP A 180 15.84 -20.58 18.88
C ASP A 180 15.39 -21.52 17.74
N GLY A 181 14.20 -22.11 17.83
CA GLY A 181 13.67 -22.98 16.77
C GLY A 181 13.46 -22.26 15.43
N HIS A 182 13.10 -20.97 15.44
CA HIS A 182 12.98 -20.18 14.22
C HIS A 182 14.35 -19.85 13.61
N LEU A 183 15.34 -19.56 14.46
CA LEU A 183 16.71 -19.26 14.03
C LEU A 183 17.41 -20.50 13.45
N GLU A 184 17.17 -21.68 14.02
CA GLU A 184 17.65 -22.95 13.48
C GLU A 184 17.07 -23.23 12.10
N VAL A 185 15.75 -23.07 11.92
CA VAL A 185 15.09 -23.28 10.63
C VAL A 185 15.55 -22.22 9.62
N LEU A 186 15.75 -20.97 10.03
CA LEU A 186 16.31 -19.91 9.18
C LEU A 186 17.71 -20.27 8.68
N GLU A 187 18.58 -20.75 9.56
CA GLU A 187 19.93 -21.19 9.18
C GLU A 187 19.90 -22.37 8.20
N GLN A 188 19.03 -23.36 8.47
CA GLN A 188 18.83 -24.50 7.56
C GLN A 188 18.31 -24.05 6.19
N LEU A 189 17.39 -23.08 6.16
CA LEU A 189 16.88 -22.50 4.91
C LEU A 189 18.01 -21.84 4.10
N LEU A 190 18.86 -21.04 4.75
CA LEU A 190 20.01 -20.41 4.10
C LEU A 190 21.04 -21.44 3.60
N LYS A 191 21.27 -22.53 4.34
CA LYS A 191 22.07 -23.67 3.90
C LYS A 191 21.48 -24.34 2.65
N GLY A 192 20.16 -24.50 2.60
CA GLY A 192 19.44 -24.98 1.42
C GLY A 192 19.61 -24.07 0.20
N ILE A 193 19.42 -22.76 0.37
CA ILE A 193 19.64 -21.75 -0.70
C ILE A 193 21.08 -21.82 -1.20
N ALA A 194 22.06 -21.89 -0.29
CA ALA A 194 23.48 -21.93 -0.66
C ALA A 194 23.90 -23.21 -1.38
N MET A 195 23.23 -24.33 -1.11
CA MET A 195 23.43 -25.62 -1.77
C MET A 195 22.81 -25.62 -3.17
N MET A 196 21.58 -25.11 -3.29
CA MET A 196 20.84 -25.10 -4.55
C MET A 196 21.28 -24.00 -5.51
N LYS A 197 21.91 -22.93 -4.99
CA LYS A 197 22.26 -21.73 -5.77
C LYS A 197 21.06 -21.03 -6.39
N GLU A 198 19.89 -21.17 -5.75
CA GLU A 198 18.62 -20.64 -6.23
C GLU A 198 17.84 -19.99 -5.08
N LEU A 199 17.29 -18.81 -5.34
CA LEU A 199 16.38 -18.09 -4.45
C LEU A 199 15.09 -17.74 -5.21
N THR A 200 14.10 -18.63 -5.13
CA THR A 200 12.79 -18.39 -5.77
C THR A 200 11.99 -17.33 -5.01
N LEU A 201 10.99 -16.70 -5.66
CA LEU A 201 10.09 -15.75 -5.01
C LEU A 201 9.33 -16.39 -3.83
N ARG A 202 8.93 -17.66 -3.95
CA ARG A 202 8.34 -18.44 -2.86
C ARG A 202 9.28 -18.60 -1.67
N THR A 203 10.54 -18.94 -1.95
CA THR A 203 11.58 -19.05 -0.91
C THR A 203 11.84 -17.71 -0.25
N LYS A 204 11.82 -16.62 -1.03
CA LYS A 204 11.98 -15.24 -0.54
C LYS A 204 10.88 -14.86 0.45
N ASP A 205 9.62 -15.16 0.14
CA ASP A 205 8.49 -14.92 1.06
C ASP A 205 8.62 -15.72 2.36
N TYR A 206 8.99 -17.00 2.26
CA TYR A 206 9.26 -17.81 3.45
C TYR A 206 10.42 -17.25 4.28
N LEU A 207 11.52 -16.83 3.64
CA LEU A 207 12.70 -16.27 4.28
C LEU A 207 12.39 -14.99 5.07
N VAL A 208 11.59 -14.07 4.52
CA VAL A 208 11.27 -12.82 5.23
C VAL A 208 10.23 -13.00 6.32
N SER A 209 9.41 -14.05 6.26
CA SER A 209 8.37 -14.34 7.27
C SER A 209 8.93 -14.50 8.69
N PHE A 210 10.16 -15.00 8.81
CA PHE A 210 10.84 -15.18 10.09
C PHE A 210 10.92 -13.90 10.91
N GLY A 211 11.01 -12.73 10.28
CA GLY A 211 11.11 -11.45 10.97
C GLY A 211 9.91 -11.14 11.85
N GLU A 212 8.69 -11.22 11.31
CA GLU A 212 7.45 -10.96 12.07
C GLU A 212 7.07 -12.12 12.97
N CYS A 213 7.37 -13.36 12.55
CA CYS A 213 7.17 -14.54 13.38
C CYS A 213 7.94 -14.44 14.70
N MET A 214 9.21 -14.02 14.66
CA MET A 214 10.03 -13.85 15.87
C MET A 214 9.62 -12.62 16.68
N SER A 215 9.34 -11.47 16.04
CA SER A 215 8.99 -10.24 16.77
C SER A 215 7.70 -10.39 17.58
N THR A 216 6.66 -10.99 16.99
CA THR A 216 5.37 -11.23 17.66
C THR A 216 5.47 -12.23 18.81
N ARG A 217 6.29 -13.27 18.67
CA ARG A 217 6.52 -14.28 19.71
C ARG A 217 7.26 -13.71 20.92
N ILE A 218 8.34 -12.95 20.69
CA ILE A 218 9.04 -12.24 21.77
C ILE A 218 8.07 -11.30 22.50
N PHE A 219 7.32 -10.51 21.75
CA PHE A 219 6.44 -9.50 22.34
C PHE A 219 5.29 -10.13 23.14
N ALA A 220 4.63 -11.16 22.61
CA ALA A 220 3.58 -11.88 23.32
C ALA A 220 4.10 -12.54 24.60
N ALA A 221 5.29 -13.15 24.56
CA ALA A 221 5.91 -13.74 25.74
C ALA A 221 6.25 -12.68 26.79
N TYR A 222 6.75 -11.52 26.36
CA TYR A 222 7.04 -10.41 27.25
C TYR A 222 5.79 -9.87 27.94
N LEU A 223 4.68 -9.66 27.21
CA LEU A 223 3.40 -9.27 27.81
C LEU A 223 2.94 -10.27 28.88
N ASN A 224 2.98 -11.57 28.57
CA ASN A 224 2.61 -12.60 29.54
C ASN A 224 3.53 -12.59 30.78
N LYS A 225 4.83 -12.35 30.59
CA LYS A 225 5.80 -12.24 31.69
C LYS A 225 5.49 -11.08 32.64
N ILE A 226 4.99 -9.95 32.14
CA ILE A 226 4.59 -8.80 32.96
C ILE A 226 3.14 -8.91 33.47
N GLY A 227 2.50 -10.07 33.32
CA GLY A 227 1.15 -10.36 33.84
C GLY A 227 0.01 -9.95 32.89
N VAL A 228 0.32 -9.56 31.66
CA VAL A 228 -0.66 -9.16 30.65
C VAL A 228 -0.93 -10.33 29.72
N LYS A 229 -2.14 -10.89 29.80
CA LYS A 229 -2.50 -12.07 29.02
C LYS A 229 -2.53 -11.74 27.52
N ALA A 230 -1.63 -12.36 26.76
CA ALA A 230 -1.48 -12.13 25.33
C ALA A 230 -1.30 -13.46 24.59
N ARG A 231 -1.80 -13.53 23.34
CA ARG A 231 -1.69 -14.71 22.49
C ARG A 231 -1.11 -14.33 21.13
N GLN A 232 -0.04 -15.01 20.73
CA GLN A 232 0.58 -14.81 19.42
C GLN A 232 -0.21 -15.53 18.33
N TYR A 233 -0.29 -14.90 17.15
CA TYR A 233 -0.93 -15.44 15.97
C TYR A 233 -0.09 -15.20 14.71
N ASP A 234 0.14 -16.27 13.96
CA ASP A 234 0.64 -16.18 12.60
C ASP A 234 -0.54 -15.90 11.67
N ALA A 235 -0.49 -14.80 10.91
CA ALA A 235 -1.55 -14.39 10.00
C ALA A 235 -1.95 -15.52 9.04
N PHE A 236 -0.95 -16.24 8.51
CA PHE A 236 -1.13 -17.36 7.60
C PHE A 236 -1.84 -18.57 8.22
N GLU A 237 -1.93 -18.70 9.55
CA GLU A 237 -2.67 -19.77 10.22
C GLU A 237 -4.07 -19.35 10.69
N ILE A 238 -4.37 -18.06 10.77
CA ILE A 238 -5.65 -17.55 11.28
C ILE A 238 -6.64 -17.10 10.20
N GLY A 239 -6.36 -17.41 8.93
CA GLY A 239 -7.28 -17.16 7.84
C GLY A 239 -6.93 -15.96 6.96
N PHE A 240 -5.68 -15.46 6.98
CA PHE A 240 -5.20 -14.61 5.90
C PHE A 240 -4.96 -15.46 4.64
N ILE A 241 -5.92 -15.41 3.71
CA ILE A 241 -5.91 -16.19 2.48
C ILE A 241 -5.59 -15.25 1.31
N THR A 242 -4.57 -15.60 0.54
CA THR A 242 -4.07 -14.76 -0.55
C THR A 242 -4.04 -15.48 -1.90
N THR A 243 -3.78 -14.74 -2.97
CA THR A 243 -3.27 -15.33 -4.21
C THR A 243 -1.88 -15.94 -3.99
N ASP A 244 -1.39 -16.69 -4.97
CA ASP A 244 -0.07 -17.33 -4.95
C ASP A 244 1.01 -16.47 -5.65
N ASP A 245 0.73 -15.17 -5.85
CA ASP A 245 1.66 -14.19 -6.43
C ASP A 245 2.66 -13.74 -5.36
N PHE A 246 3.67 -14.57 -5.09
CA PHE A 246 4.69 -14.31 -4.07
C PHE A 246 5.33 -12.92 -4.22
N THR A 247 5.76 -12.33 -3.11
CA THR A 247 6.27 -10.95 -2.95
C THR A 247 5.24 -9.82 -3.04
N ASN A 248 4.04 -10.10 -3.58
CA ASN A 248 2.98 -9.09 -3.74
C ASN A 248 1.60 -9.75 -3.79
N ALA A 249 1.33 -10.68 -2.88
CA ALA A 249 0.11 -11.46 -2.91
C ALA A 249 -1.11 -10.61 -2.54
N ASP A 250 -2.21 -10.77 -3.27
CA ASP A 250 -3.46 -10.08 -2.99
C ASP A 250 -4.31 -10.85 -1.99
N ILE A 251 -4.93 -10.13 -1.05
CA ILE A 251 -5.85 -10.70 -0.07
C ILE A 251 -7.17 -11.08 -0.76
N LEU A 252 -7.61 -12.31 -0.56
CA LEU A 252 -8.88 -12.82 -1.07
C LEU A 252 -10.02 -12.55 -0.09
N GLU A 253 -11.23 -12.32 -0.61
CA GLU A 253 -12.43 -12.01 0.18
C GLU A 253 -12.75 -13.06 1.26
N ALA A 254 -12.35 -14.32 1.05
CA ALA A 254 -12.49 -15.38 2.06
C ALA A 254 -11.75 -15.09 3.38
N THR A 255 -10.78 -14.17 3.36
CA THR A 255 -10.01 -13.75 4.54
C THR A 255 -10.89 -13.12 5.61
N TYR A 256 -11.79 -12.21 5.24
CA TYR A 256 -12.57 -11.44 6.22
C TYR A 256 -13.41 -12.32 7.16
N PRO A 257 -14.26 -13.25 6.67
CA PRO A 257 -15.00 -14.14 7.58
C PRO A 257 -14.10 -15.14 8.32
N ALA A 258 -13.00 -15.59 7.72
CA ALA A 258 -12.09 -16.55 8.35
C ALA A 258 -11.34 -15.96 9.55
N VAL A 259 -10.75 -14.77 9.36
CA VAL A 259 -10.07 -14.01 10.42
C VAL A 259 -11.04 -13.62 11.52
N ALA A 260 -12.22 -13.11 11.15
CA ALA A 260 -13.24 -12.70 12.13
C ALA A 260 -13.66 -13.87 13.02
N LYS A 261 -13.97 -15.03 12.40
CA LYS A 261 -14.32 -16.23 13.14
C LYS A 261 -13.20 -16.66 14.09
N ARG A 262 -11.96 -16.79 13.58
CA ARG A 262 -10.83 -17.29 14.37
C ARG A 262 -10.53 -16.42 15.58
N LEU A 263 -10.47 -15.10 15.40
CA LEU A 263 -10.14 -14.17 16.49
C LEU A 263 -11.29 -14.04 17.49
N ASN A 264 -12.56 -14.02 17.04
CA ASN A 264 -13.70 -13.93 17.95
C ASN A 264 -13.89 -15.22 18.76
N ASP A 265 -13.80 -16.40 18.15
CA ASP A 265 -13.95 -17.68 18.85
C ASP A 265 -12.92 -17.81 19.98
N ASP A 266 -11.67 -17.48 19.68
CA ASP A 266 -10.56 -17.51 20.63
C ASP A 266 -10.70 -16.47 21.75
N TRP A 267 -11.18 -15.27 21.41
CA TRP A 267 -11.41 -14.19 22.36
C TRP A 267 -12.56 -14.51 23.32
N ILE A 268 -13.67 -15.06 22.82
CA ILE A 268 -14.81 -15.48 23.63
C ILE A 268 -14.43 -16.63 24.55
N SER A 269 -13.65 -17.60 24.04
CA SER A 269 -13.24 -18.78 24.81
C SER A 269 -12.24 -18.44 25.91
N ASP A 270 -11.26 -17.60 25.61
CA ASP A 270 -10.20 -17.26 26.56
C ASP A 270 -9.56 -15.91 26.20
N PRO A 271 -10.11 -14.79 26.73
CA PRO A 271 -9.69 -13.44 26.39
C PRO A 271 -8.19 -13.23 26.61
N ALA A 272 -7.48 -12.91 25.53
CA ALA A 272 -6.05 -12.62 25.52
C ALA A 272 -5.77 -11.64 24.39
N ILE A 273 -4.92 -10.62 24.63
CA ILE A 273 -4.58 -9.63 23.62
C ILE A 273 -3.96 -10.35 22.40
N PRO A 274 -4.59 -10.29 21.20
CA PRO A 274 -4.05 -10.95 20.02
C PRO A 274 -2.84 -10.19 19.48
N ILE A 275 -1.70 -10.87 19.37
CA ILE A 275 -0.46 -10.34 18.79
C ILE A 275 -0.23 -11.02 17.44
N VAL A 276 -0.61 -10.34 16.37
CA VAL A 276 -0.67 -10.89 15.00
C VAL A 276 0.55 -10.45 14.20
N THR A 277 1.12 -11.35 13.40
CA THR A 277 2.16 -11.00 12.41
C THR A 277 1.58 -10.04 11.37
N GLY A 278 2.25 -8.94 11.07
CA GLY A 278 1.97 -8.14 9.87
C GLY A 278 2.32 -8.91 8.58
N PHE A 279 2.13 -8.28 7.41
CA PHE A 279 2.74 -8.56 6.08
C PHE A 279 2.64 -9.99 5.51
N LEU A 280 2.11 -10.96 6.23
CA LEU A 280 2.07 -12.38 5.86
C LEU A 280 0.66 -12.86 5.56
N GLY A 281 0.58 -13.89 4.71
CA GLY A 281 -0.64 -14.62 4.40
C GLY A 281 -0.35 -16.04 3.92
N LYS A 282 -1.40 -16.74 3.51
CA LYS A 282 -1.34 -18.12 3.02
C LYS A 282 -1.92 -18.21 1.61
N GLY A 283 -1.10 -18.63 0.65
CA GLY A 283 -1.49 -18.81 -0.73
C GLY A 283 -2.60 -19.84 -0.88
N TRP A 284 -3.68 -19.48 -1.58
CA TRP A 284 -4.87 -20.31 -1.71
C TRP A 284 -4.60 -21.69 -2.34
N ARG A 285 -3.75 -21.76 -3.36
CA ARG A 285 -3.48 -23.03 -4.07
C ARG A 285 -2.29 -23.77 -3.48
N SER A 286 -1.20 -23.05 -3.19
CA SER A 286 0.05 -23.66 -2.73
C SER A 286 0.06 -23.97 -1.24
N SER A 287 -0.83 -23.33 -0.47
CA SER A 287 -0.78 -23.29 1.00
C SER A 287 0.56 -22.81 1.56
N ALA A 288 1.39 -22.16 0.73
CA ALA A 288 2.66 -21.60 1.14
C ALA A 288 2.46 -20.25 1.83
N ILE A 289 3.43 -19.87 2.66
CA ILE A 289 3.49 -18.51 3.20
C ILE A 289 3.75 -17.54 2.05
N THR A 290 2.94 -16.49 2.01
CA THR A 290 3.02 -15.39 1.06
C THR A 290 3.25 -14.09 1.81
N THR A 291 3.79 -13.11 1.09
CA THR A 291 3.90 -11.74 1.61
C THR A 291 2.99 -10.79 0.84
N LEU A 292 2.48 -9.79 1.56
CA LEU A 292 1.47 -8.84 1.08
C LEU A 292 2.05 -7.64 0.32
N GLY A 293 3.35 -7.66 0.02
CA GLY A 293 4.03 -6.56 -0.67
C GLY A 293 4.16 -5.27 0.15
N ARG A 294 4.22 -4.13 -0.54
CA ARG A 294 4.51 -2.82 0.07
C ARG A 294 3.39 -2.38 1.01
N GLY A 295 3.78 -1.94 2.20
CA GLY A 295 2.83 -1.55 3.25
C GLY A 295 2.06 -2.74 3.83
N GLY A 296 2.57 -3.98 3.70
CA GLY A 296 1.82 -5.17 4.06
C GLY A 296 1.42 -5.27 5.53
N SER A 297 2.24 -4.84 6.50
CA SER A 297 1.81 -4.84 7.91
C SER A 297 0.68 -3.83 8.17
N ASP A 298 0.63 -2.71 7.43
CA ASP A 298 -0.51 -1.79 7.50
C ASP A 298 -1.75 -2.44 6.86
N LEU A 299 -1.56 -3.19 5.77
CA LEU A 299 -2.66 -3.92 5.09
C LEU A 299 -3.23 -5.03 5.98
N THR A 300 -2.39 -5.73 6.75
CA THR A 300 -2.86 -6.67 7.78
C THR A 300 -3.76 -5.97 8.78
N ALA A 301 -3.35 -4.79 9.28
CA ALA A 301 -4.11 -4.06 10.28
C ALA A 301 -5.48 -3.58 9.76
N THR A 302 -5.54 -3.02 8.54
CA THR A 302 -6.80 -2.60 7.95
C THR A 302 -7.69 -3.78 7.58
N THR A 303 -7.11 -4.92 7.19
CA THR A 303 -7.85 -6.16 6.92
C THR A 303 -8.51 -6.70 8.18
N ILE A 304 -7.78 -6.75 9.30
CA ILE A 304 -8.35 -7.13 10.61
C ILE A 304 -9.45 -6.15 11.02
N GLY A 305 -9.21 -4.84 10.84
CA GLY A 305 -10.21 -3.80 11.11
C GLY A 305 -11.52 -4.05 10.35
N LYS A 306 -11.44 -4.29 9.03
CA LYS A 306 -12.60 -4.62 8.19
C LYS A 306 -13.24 -5.96 8.56
N ALA A 307 -12.44 -7.00 8.82
CA ALA A 307 -12.93 -8.33 9.17
C ALA A 307 -13.77 -8.32 10.46
N LEU A 308 -13.30 -7.60 11.48
CA LEU A 308 -13.93 -7.54 12.79
C LEU A 308 -14.95 -6.39 12.93
N GLY A 309 -15.06 -5.49 11.94
CA GLY A 309 -15.97 -4.34 12.01
C GLY A 309 -15.60 -3.34 13.11
N LEU A 310 -14.30 -3.12 13.34
CA LEU A 310 -13.80 -2.33 14.47
C LEU A 310 -14.03 -0.83 14.29
N ARG A 311 -14.07 -0.10 15.41
CA ARG A 311 -14.35 1.35 15.46
C ARG A 311 -13.28 2.18 14.73
N GLU A 312 -12.02 1.82 14.89
CA GLU A 312 -10.90 2.50 14.22
C GLU A 312 -9.69 1.57 14.09
N ILE A 313 -8.83 1.90 13.12
CA ILE A 313 -7.51 1.28 12.93
C ILE A 313 -6.45 2.31 13.29
N GLN A 314 -5.54 1.99 14.20
CA GLN A 314 -4.47 2.87 14.64
C GLN A 314 -3.13 2.41 14.08
N VAL A 315 -2.40 3.33 13.44
CA VAL A 315 -1.03 3.14 12.98
C VAL A 315 -0.11 4.01 13.81
N TRP A 316 0.76 3.38 14.58
CA TRP A 316 1.68 4.06 15.49
C TRP A 316 3.04 4.29 14.82
N LYS A 317 3.48 5.55 14.85
CA LYS A 317 4.72 6.07 14.26
C LYS A 317 5.53 6.86 15.28
N ASP A 318 6.52 7.61 14.82
CA ASP A 318 7.45 8.44 15.58
C ASP A 318 7.16 9.95 15.47
N VAL A 319 6.13 10.35 14.73
CA VAL A 319 5.68 11.73 14.55
C VAL A 319 4.19 11.88 14.88
N ASP A 320 3.74 13.10 15.20
CA ASP A 320 2.38 13.47 15.62
C ASP A 320 1.35 13.40 14.48
N GLY A 321 1.26 12.24 13.82
CA GLY A 321 0.38 12.01 12.67
C GLY A 321 1.08 12.27 11.33
N VAL A 322 0.31 12.79 10.39
CA VAL A 322 0.79 13.28 9.09
C VAL A 322 1.03 14.77 9.21
N LEU A 323 2.15 15.23 8.66
CA LEU A 323 2.60 16.62 8.79
C LEU A 323 2.39 17.41 7.49
N THR A 324 2.34 18.73 7.59
CA THR A 324 2.23 19.65 6.43
C THR A 324 3.43 19.60 5.49
N CYS A 325 4.59 19.11 5.96
CA CYS A 325 5.75 18.74 5.15
C CYS A 325 6.66 17.80 5.96
N ASP A 326 7.77 17.33 5.37
CA ASP A 326 8.78 16.55 6.10
C ASP A 326 9.49 17.43 7.16
N PRO A 327 9.45 17.08 8.45
CA PRO A 327 10.06 17.85 9.53
C PRO A 327 11.60 17.89 9.43
N ASN A 328 12.22 16.97 8.69
CA ASN A 328 13.66 17.00 8.42
C ASN A 328 14.04 18.06 7.38
N ILE A 329 13.09 18.49 6.54
CA ILE A 329 13.29 19.56 5.55
C ILE A 329 13.02 20.92 6.18
N TYR A 330 11.93 21.01 6.96
CA TYR A 330 11.49 22.26 7.59
C TYR A 330 10.94 22.02 9.00
N GLN A 331 11.50 22.72 9.99
CA GLN A 331 11.24 22.47 11.40
C GLN A 331 9.85 22.92 11.87
N HIS A 332 9.21 23.87 11.18
CA HIS A 332 7.86 24.34 11.49
C HIS A 332 6.77 23.49 10.82
N ALA A 333 7.05 22.22 10.54
CA ALA A 333 6.04 21.30 10.04
C ALA A 333 4.94 21.08 11.11
N GLU A 334 3.69 21.29 10.74
CA GLU A 334 2.55 21.20 11.64
C GLU A 334 1.77 19.89 11.45
N PRO A 335 1.16 19.33 12.52
CA PRO A 335 0.24 18.20 12.39
C PRO A 335 -1.01 18.53 11.57
N VAL A 336 -1.33 17.68 10.59
CA VAL A 336 -2.58 17.74 9.83
C VAL A 336 -3.62 16.89 10.57
N PRO A 337 -4.64 17.48 11.22
CA PRO A 337 -5.53 16.72 12.11
C PRO A 337 -6.48 15.77 11.36
N TYR A 338 -6.89 16.13 10.14
CA TYR A 338 -7.87 15.37 9.36
C TYR A 338 -7.42 15.24 7.92
N LEU A 339 -7.56 14.04 7.37
CA LEU A 339 -7.33 13.73 5.96
C LEU A 339 -8.49 12.93 5.38
N THR A 340 -8.70 13.07 4.08
CA THR A 340 -9.47 12.08 3.32
C THR A 340 -8.59 10.91 2.91
N PHE A 341 -9.20 9.75 2.62
CA PHE A 341 -8.46 8.61 2.05
C PHE A 341 -7.77 8.96 0.71
N GLU A 342 -8.35 9.87 -0.08
CA GLU A 342 -7.74 10.31 -1.33
C GLU A 342 -6.49 11.17 -1.08
N GLU A 343 -6.56 12.15 -0.18
CA GLU A 343 -5.38 12.94 0.22
C GLU A 343 -4.28 12.05 0.80
N ALA A 344 -4.63 11.12 1.69
CA ALA A 344 -3.66 10.20 2.27
C ALA A 344 -2.99 9.30 1.21
N ALA A 345 -3.74 8.84 0.21
CA ALA A 345 -3.20 8.02 -0.88
C ALA A 345 -2.20 8.79 -1.75
N GLU A 346 -2.51 10.03 -2.12
CA GLU A 346 -1.61 10.88 -2.89
C GLU A 346 -0.34 11.21 -2.07
N LEU A 347 -0.50 11.55 -0.78
CA LEU A 347 0.64 11.81 0.11
C LEU A 347 1.58 10.61 0.19
N ALA A 348 1.04 9.41 0.42
CA ALA A 348 1.83 8.19 0.53
C ALA A 348 2.55 7.83 -0.78
N TYR A 349 1.93 8.08 -1.94
CA TYR A 349 2.54 7.81 -3.23
C TYR A 349 3.82 8.63 -3.45
N PHE A 350 3.80 9.92 -3.12
CA PHE A 350 4.94 10.82 -3.32
C PHE A 350 5.98 10.78 -2.21
N GLY A 351 5.83 9.88 -1.22
CA GLY A 351 6.86 9.60 -0.23
C GLY A 351 6.63 10.22 1.14
N ALA A 352 5.47 10.81 1.41
CA ALA A 352 5.11 11.15 2.78
C ALA A 352 5.01 9.86 3.60
N GLN A 353 5.52 9.88 4.83
CA GLN A 353 5.46 8.73 5.73
C GLN A 353 4.03 8.54 6.26
N VAL A 354 3.11 8.09 5.40
CA VAL A 354 1.71 7.73 5.72
C VAL A 354 1.52 6.22 5.50
N LEU A 355 0.31 5.75 5.23
CA LEU A 355 -0.02 4.38 4.88
C LEU A 355 0.03 4.23 3.36
N HIS A 356 0.57 3.12 2.88
CA HIS A 356 0.55 2.80 1.45
C HIS A 356 -0.89 2.77 0.89
N PRO A 357 -1.18 3.26 -0.33
CA PRO A 357 -2.54 3.29 -0.86
C PRO A 357 -3.24 1.92 -0.86
N GLN A 358 -2.49 0.85 -1.16
CA GLN A 358 -3.03 -0.51 -1.16
C GLN A 358 -3.49 -0.96 0.23
N SER A 359 -2.82 -0.51 1.30
CA SER A 359 -3.18 -0.87 2.68
C SER A 359 -4.43 -0.14 3.15
N MET A 360 -4.78 1.01 2.58
CA MET A 360 -6.00 1.72 2.93
C MET A 360 -7.27 1.15 2.28
N ARG A 361 -7.16 0.25 1.28
CA ARG A 361 -8.33 -0.30 0.57
C ARG A 361 -9.37 -0.93 1.51
N PRO A 362 -9.00 -1.85 2.45
CA PRO A 362 -9.98 -2.45 3.35
C PRO A 362 -10.66 -1.43 4.25
N ALA A 363 -9.91 -0.45 4.77
CA ALA A 363 -10.46 0.61 5.60
C ALA A 363 -11.45 1.50 4.82
N ARG A 364 -11.12 1.86 3.57
CA ARG A 364 -11.99 2.65 2.69
C ARG A 364 -13.27 1.90 2.31
N GLU A 365 -13.18 0.60 2.06
CA GLU A 365 -14.34 -0.24 1.73
C GLU A 365 -15.24 -0.50 2.92
N GLY A 366 -14.65 -0.72 4.11
CA GLY A 366 -15.38 -0.88 5.36
C GLY A 366 -15.84 0.42 6.00
N ASP A 367 -15.48 1.57 5.41
CA ASP A 367 -15.70 2.92 5.96
C ASP A 367 -15.16 3.09 7.39
N ILE A 368 -14.02 2.45 7.68
CA ILE A 368 -13.39 2.44 9.00
C ILE A 368 -12.31 3.52 9.05
N PRO A 369 -12.39 4.49 9.99
CA PRO A 369 -11.37 5.51 10.15
C PRO A 369 -9.99 4.91 10.47
N VAL A 370 -8.94 5.49 9.86
CA VAL A 370 -7.54 5.17 10.18
C VAL A 370 -6.94 6.34 10.93
N ARG A 371 -6.30 6.09 12.07
CA ARG A 371 -5.63 7.10 12.87
C ARG A 371 -4.13 6.90 12.87
N VAL A 372 -3.36 7.89 12.46
CA VAL A 372 -1.90 7.90 12.57
C VAL A 372 -1.52 8.58 13.89
N LYS A 373 -0.85 7.87 14.79
CA LYS A 373 -0.48 8.35 16.13
C LYS A 373 1.04 8.30 16.36
N ASN A 374 1.51 9.08 17.33
CA ASN A 374 2.91 9.06 17.76
C ASN A 374 3.10 8.19 19.00
N SER A 375 4.01 7.23 18.93
CA SER A 375 4.41 6.39 20.07
C SER A 375 5.14 7.19 21.17
N TYR A 376 5.81 8.29 20.84
CA TYR A 376 6.48 9.17 21.81
C TYR A 376 5.55 10.23 22.41
N ASN A 377 4.38 10.46 21.80
CA ASN A 377 3.37 11.40 22.28
C ASN A 377 1.96 10.78 22.19
N PRO A 378 1.63 9.78 23.04
CA PRO A 378 0.39 8.99 22.88
C PRO A 378 -0.91 9.77 23.08
N ASN A 379 -0.82 10.91 23.77
CA ASN A 379 -1.92 11.81 24.08
C ASN A 379 -2.24 12.77 22.92
N ALA A 380 -1.34 12.92 21.95
CA ALA A 380 -1.64 13.70 20.75
C ALA A 380 -2.83 13.08 20.00
N PRO A 381 -3.71 13.91 19.41
CA PRO A 381 -4.85 13.41 18.64
C PRO A 381 -4.40 12.64 17.38
N GLY A 382 -3.21 12.97 16.88
CA GLY A 382 -2.66 12.47 15.63
C GLY A 382 -3.47 12.95 14.43
N THR A 383 -3.43 12.17 13.34
CA THR A 383 -4.20 12.44 12.12
C THR A 383 -5.29 11.40 11.94
N LEU A 384 -6.53 11.84 11.77
CA LEU A 384 -7.67 10.98 11.46
C LEU A 384 -7.96 10.99 9.95
N ILE A 385 -7.83 9.83 9.32
CA ILE A 385 -8.09 9.60 7.90
C ILE A 385 -9.49 8.98 7.76
N THR A 386 -10.36 9.64 7.01
CA THR A 386 -11.76 9.25 6.81
C THR A 386 -12.18 9.39 5.34
N ARG A 387 -13.41 9.02 5.00
CA ARG A 387 -13.94 9.21 3.64
C ARG A 387 -14.04 10.68 3.27
N ASN A 388 -14.59 11.49 4.17
CA ASN A 388 -14.88 12.90 3.96
C ASN A 388 -14.45 13.70 5.19
N ARG A 389 -14.01 14.94 4.97
CA ARG A 389 -13.75 15.93 6.02
C ARG A 389 -14.31 17.28 5.63
N ASP A 390 -14.41 18.21 6.58
CA ASP A 390 -14.75 19.59 6.24
C ASP A 390 -13.62 20.23 5.42
N MET A 391 -13.98 20.71 4.23
CA MET A 391 -13.08 21.37 3.27
C MET A 391 -13.28 22.89 3.23
N SER A 392 -14.20 23.45 4.01
CA SER A 392 -14.59 24.88 3.97
C SER A 392 -13.40 25.82 4.15
N LYS A 393 -12.52 25.51 5.10
CA LYS A 393 -11.30 26.28 5.43
C LYS A 393 -10.02 25.72 4.80
N ALA A 394 -10.08 24.55 4.15
CA ALA A 394 -8.89 23.90 3.62
C ALA A 394 -8.48 24.52 2.27
N VAL A 395 -7.24 25.00 2.20
CA VAL A 395 -6.59 25.45 0.96
C VAL A 395 -5.54 24.43 0.54
N LEU A 396 -4.40 24.41 1.24
CA LEU A 396 -3.36 23.41 1.07
C LEU A 396 -3.31 22.52 2.32
N THR A 397 -3.10 21.23 2.11
CA THR A 397 -3.08 20.21 3.17
C THR A 397 -1.65 19.85 3.54
N SER A 398 -0.78 19.58 2.54
CA SER A 398 0.61 19.22 2.79
C SER A 398 1.46 19.34 1.50
N ILE A 399 2.77 19.47 1.68
CA ILE A 399 3.80 19.60 0.65
C ILE A 399 4.74 18.40 0.78
N VAL A 400 4.87 17.62 -0.29
CA VAL A 400 5.73 16.43 -0.33
C VAL A 400 6.88 16.65 -1.32
N LEU A 401 8.07 16.18 -0.97
CA LEU A 401 9.26 16.24 -1.82
C LEU A 401 9.77 14.84 -2.14
N LYS A 402 9.83 14.50 -3.42
CA LYS A 402 10.49 13.29 -3.93
C LYS A 402 11.77 13.69 -4.67
N ARG A 403 12.92 13.26 -4.17
CA ARG A 403 14.26 13.65 -4.66
C ARG A 403 14.84 12.66 -5.66
N ASN A 404 15.90 13.10 -6.36
CA ASN A 404 16.73 12.23 -7.22
C ASN A 404 15.89 11.47 -8.25
N VAL A 405 14.91 12.16 -8.82
CA VAL A 405 14.04 11.66 -9.86
C VAL A 405 14.70 11.89 -11.21
N THR A 406 14.62 10.88 -12.09
CA THR A 406 15.05 11.00 -13.48
C THR A 406 13.86 11.39 -14.32
N MET A 407 14.02 12.45 -15.12
CA MET A 407 13.03 12.92 -16.08
C MET A 407 13.47 12.60 -17.51
N LEU A 408 12.54 12.07 -18.31
CA LEU A 408 12.70 11.81 -19.73
C LEU A 408 11.77 12.74 -20.50
N ASP A 409 12.26 13.39 -21.54
CA ASP A 409 11.45 14.14 -22.49
C ASP A 409 11.52 13.49 -23.86
N ILE A 410 10.38 13.04 -24.37
CA ILE A 410 10.24 12.24 -25.58
C ILE A 410 9.53 13.08 -26.63
N VAL A 411 10.26 13.54 -27.64
CA VAL A 411 9.77 14.48 -28.66
C VAL A 411 9.63 13.79 -30.01
N SER A 412 8.43 13.82 -30.58
CA SER A 412 8.17 13.29 -31.92
C SER A 412 7.03 14.04 -32.59
N THR A 413 7.31 14.64 -33.75
CA THR A 413 6.26 15.27 -34.59
C THR A 413 5.24 14.25 -35.10
N ARG A 414 5.56 12.94 -35.06
CA ARG A 414 4.65 11.86 -35.39
C ARG A 414 3.55 11.64 -34.34
N MET A 415 3.65 12.26 -33.16
CA MET A 415 2.61 12.20 -32.13
C MET A 415 1.35 12.97 -32.54
N LEU A 416 1.49 14.03 -33.36
CA LEU A 416 0.38 14.83 -33.85
C LEU A 416 -0.59 14.02 -34.71
N GLY A 417 -1.82 13.86 -34.22
CA GLY A 417 -2.92 13.23 -34.96
C GLY A 417 -2.79 11.72 -35.20
N GLN A 418 -1.80 11.06 -34.57
CA GLN A 418 -1.60 9.62 -34.64
C GLN A 418 -2.11 8.94 -33.37
N PHE A 419 -2.82 7.82 -33.52
CA PHE A 419 -3.14 6.94 -32.40
C PHE A 419 -1.98 5.98 -32.15
N GLY A 420 -1.82 5.53 -30.90
CA GLY A 420 -0.87 4.47 -30.54
C GLY A 420 0.56 4.92 -30.22
N PHE A 421 0.94 6.19 -30.41
CA PHE A 421 2.27 6.66 -30.01
C PHE A 421 2.51 6.51 -28.50
N LEU A 422 1.60 7.01 -27.66
CA LEU A 422 1.67 6.85 -26.21
C LEU A 422 1.64 5.36 -25.80
N ALA A 423 0.81 4.54 -26.45
CA ALA A 423 0.77 3.10 -26.18
C ALA A 423 2.12 2.44 -26.48
N LYS A 424 2.80 2.84 -27.56
CA LYS A 424 4.11 2.32 -27.91
C LYS A 424 5.19 2.77 -26.92
N VAL A 425 5.15 4.02 -26.46
CA VAL A 425 6.06 4.54 -25.42
C VAL A 425 5.91 3.73 -24.14
N PHE A 426 4.68 3.57 -23.62
CA PHE A 426 4.45 2.84 -22.37
C PHE A 426 4.69 1.33 -22.49
N SER A 427 4.50 0.72 -23.67
CA SER A 427 4.87 -0.67 -23.93
C SER A 427 6.37 -0.91 -23.78
N ILE A 428 7.24 0.05 -24.15
CA ILE A 428 8.69 -0.07 -23.94
C ILE A 428 9.03 -0.12 -22.45
N PHE A 429 8.40 0.74 -21.64
CA PHE A 429 8.59 0.71 -20.18
C PHE A 429 8.07 -0.58 -19.54
N GLU A 430 6.93 -1.10 -20.02
CA GLU A 430 6.38 -2.38 -19.58
C GLU A 430 7.31 -3.55 -19.90
N ASP A 431 7.81 -3.65 -21.14
CA ASP A 431 8.72 -4.70 -21.59
C ASP A 431 10.03 -4.71 -20.78
N LEU A 432 10.49 -3.54 -20.33
CA LEU A 432 11.69 -3.36 -19.51
C LEU A 432 11.41 -3.43 -18.00
N GLY A 433 10.15 -3.54 -17.58
CA GLY A 433 9.77 -3.62 -16.17
C GLY A 433 10.00 -2.31 -15.38
N ILE A 434 9.94 -1.17 -16.05
CA ILE A 434 10.21 0.16 -15.45
C ILE A 434 8.90 0.87 -15.15
N SER A 435 8.77 1.36 -13.92
CA SER A 435 7.59 2.10 -13.46
C SER A 435 7.77 3.60 -13.72
N VAL A 436 6.78 4.18 -14.38
CA VAL A 436 6.66 5.64 -14.59
C VAL A 436 5.82 6.24 -13.47
N ASP A 437 6.21 7.42 -12.98
CA ASP A 437 5.54 8.16 -11.91
C ASP A 437 4.60 9.25 -12.43
N VAL A 438 5.17 10.34 -12.95
CA VAL A 438 4.44 11.54 -13.39
C VAL A 438 4.54 11.64 -14.90
N VAL A 439 3.43 12.05 -15.52
CA VAL A 439 3.32 12.21 -16.97
C VAL A 439 2.77 13.60 -17.27
N ALA A 440 3.33 14.24 -18.30
CA ALA A 440 2.82 15.46 -18.91
C ALA A 440 3.01 15.37 -20.42
N THR A 441 2.08 15.93 -21.18
CA THR A 441 2.08 15.86 -22.64
C THR A 441 1.92 17.25 -23.24
N SER A 442 2.64 17.51 -24.32
CA SER A 442 2.32 18.56 -25.29
C SER A 442 1.73 17.93 -26.56
N GLU A 443 1.55 18.72 -27.61
CA GLU A 443 1.09 18.25 -28.91
C GLU A 443 2.10 17.31 -29.60
N VAL A 444 3.40 17.48 -29.32
CA VAL A 444 4.51 16.77 -30.00
C VAL A 444 5.48 16.11 -29.03
N SER A 445 5.28 16.23 -27.72
CA SER A 445 6.17 15.64 -26.72
C SER A 445 5.43 15.03 -25.55
N THR A 446 6.08 14.07 -24.91
CA THR A 446 5.65 13.48 -23.65
C THR A 446 6.84 13.50 -22.69
N SER A 447 6.66 14.15 -21.56
CA SER A 447 7.65 14.20 -20.48
C SER A 447 7.20 13.26 -19.35
N LEU A 448 8.14 12.47 -18.84
CA LEU A 448 7.91 11.39 -17.88
C LEU A 448 8.91 11.48 -16.75
N THR A 449 8.52 11.10 -15.54
CA THR A 449 9.45 10.86 -14.43
C THR A 449 9.49 9.38 -14.05
N LEU A 450 10.64 8.87 -13.67
CA LEU A 450 10.83 7.47 -13.29
C LEU A 450 10.91 7.31 -11.77
N ASP A 451 10.35 6.22 -11.23
CA ASP A 451 10.45 5.92 -9.80
C ASP A 451 11.89 5.54 -9.44
N PRO A 452 12.59 6.33 -8.60
CA PRO A 452 13.90 5.98 -8.09
C PRO A 452 13.85 4.58 -7.46
N SER A 453 12.84 4.26 -6.65
CA SER A 453 12.87 3.11 -5.74
C SER A 453 12.92 1.74 -6.42
N LYS A 454 12.52 1.66 -7.70
CA LYS A 454 12.60 0.43 -8.52
C LYS A 454 13.84 0.38 -9.41
N LEU A 455 14.49 1.51 -9.65
CA LEU A 455 15.84 1.56 -10.24
C LEU A 455 16.89 1.19 -9.18
N TRP A 456 16.73 1.64 -7.92
CA TRP A 456 17.74 1.50 -6.86
C TRP A 456 17.82 0.15 -6.15
N SER A 457 16.91 -0.80 -6.38
CA SER A 457 17.03 -2.17 -5.83
C SER A 457 18.04 -3.04 -6.57
N ARG A 458 18.67 -2.51 -7.63
CA ARG A 458 19.70 -3.17 -8.45
C ARG A 458 21.03 -2.43 -8.31
N GLU A 459 22.15 -3.11 -8.50
CA GLU A 459 23.50 -2.52 -8.42
C GLU A 459 23.63 -1.29 -9.34
N LEU A 460 24.41 -0.28 -8.94
CA LEU A 460 24.62 0.98 -9.67
C LEU A 460 25.02 0.78 -11.15
N ILE A 461 25.75 -0.30 -11.46
CA ILE A 461 26.19 -0.64 -12.83
C ILE A 461 25.00 -1.08 -13.70
N GLN A 462 24.05 -1.81 -13.11
CA GLN A 462 22.86 -2.29 -13.82
C GLN A 462 21.89 -1.15 -14.12
N GLN A 463 21.82 -0.15 -13.23
CA GLN A 463 20.99 1.05 -13.40
C GLN A 463 21.40 1.89 -14.62
N ALA A 464 22.70 2.13 -14.79
CA ALA A 464 23.20 2.86 -15.94
C ALA A 464 22.87 2.12 -17.24
N SER A 465 23.09 0.80 -17.29
CA SER A 465 22.77 0.00 -18.48
C SER A 465 21.27 -0.07 -18.79
N GLU A 466 20.41 -0.09 -17.77
CA GLU A 466 18.96 -0.13 -17.96
C GLU A 466 18.45 1.19 -18.54
N LEU A 467 18.95 2.31 -18.02
CA LEU A 467 18.55 3.63 -18.49
C LEU A 467 19.03 3.90 -19.92
N ASP A 468 20.26 3.51 -20.23
CA ASP A 468 20.81 3.58 -21.59
C ASP A 468 19.95 2.74 -22.55
N HIS A 469 19.56 1.54 -22.14
CA HIS A 469 18.73 0.66 -22.98
C HIS A 469 17.32 1.23 -23.23
N VAL A 470 16.69 1.86 -22.23
CA VAL A 470 15.41 2.57 -22.40
C VAL A 470 15.55 3.68 -23.44
N ILE A 471 16.63 4.48 -23.35
CA ILE A 471 16.90 5.57 -24.28
C ILE A 471 17.05 5.01 -25.69
N GLU A 472 17.87 3.97 -25.89
CA GLU A 472 18.08 3.34 -27.19
C GLU A 472 16.77 2.84 -27.82
N GLU A 473 15.87 2.22 -27.05
CA GLU A 473 14.58 1.75 -27.55
C GLU A 473 13.63 2.91 -27.91
N LEU A 474 13.60 3.96 -27.09
CA LEU A 474 12.77 5.15 -27.34
C LEU A 474 13.29 5.99 -28.53
N GLU A 475 14.61 6.06 -28.73
CA GLU A 475 15.24 6.78 -29.83
C GLU A 475 14.89 6.22 -31.21
N LYS A 476 14.41 4.97 -31.28
CA LYS A 476 13.88 4.37 -32.52
C LYS A 476 12.61 5.05 -33.02
N ILE A 477 11.88 5.73 -32.14
CA ILE A 477 10.55 6.30 -32.44
C ILE A 477 10.45 7.82 -32.17
N ALA A 478 11.39 8.40 -31.43
CA ALA A 478 11.37 9.79 -30.99
C ALA A 478 12.79 10.32 -30.72
N VAL A 479 12.92 11.62 -30.49
CA VAL A 479 14.13 12.22 -29.89
C VAL A 479 13.95 12.20 -28.38
N VAL A 480 14.95 11.73 -27.64
CA VAL A 480 14.86 11.54 -26.19
C VAL A 480 15.88 12.44 -25.50
N ASN A 481 15.42 13.24 -24.53
CA ASN A 481 16.29 14.02 -23.65
C ASN A 481 16.22 13.47 -22.23
N LEU A 482 17.38 13.11 -21.68
CA LEU A 482 17.51 12.61 -20.31
C LEU A 482 17.94 13.72 -19.37
N LEU A 483 17.17 13.96 -18.31
CA LEU A 483 17.40 15.00 -17.32
C LEU A 483 17.42 14.37 -15.93
N GLN A 484 18.62 14.16 -15.40
CA GLN A 484 18.85 13.65 -14.04
C GLN A 484 18.83 14.78 -13.00
N HIS A 485 18.88 14.41 -11.73
CA HIS A 485 18.94 15.34 -10.59
C HIS A 485 17.75 16.30 -10.53
N ARG A 486 16.54 15.75 -10.68
CA ARG A 486 15.28 16.46 -10.55
C ARG A 486 14.53 16.04 -9.30
N SER A 487 13.71 16.96 -8.81
CA SER A 487 12.85 16.73 -7.66
C SER A 487 11.40 17.01 -8.04
N ILE A 488 10.48 16.21 -7.51
CA ILE A 488 9.04 16.45 -7.58
C ILE A 488 8.61 17.09 -6.26
N ILE A 489 8.03 18.28 -6.34
CA ILE A 489 7.29 18.93 -5.26
C ILE A 489 5.80 18.71 -5.53
N SER A 490 5.16 17.94 -4.66
CA SER A 490 3.72 17.66 -4.73
C SER A 490 2.96 18.50 -3.72
N LEU A 491 2.03 19.30 -4.22
CA LEU A 491 1.11 20.10 -3.44
C LEU A 491 -0.20 19.34 -3.30
N ILE A 492 -0.49 18.86 -2.09
CA ILE A 492 -1.74 18.17 -1.78
C ILE A 492 -2.69 19.18 -1.14
N GLY A 493 -3.84 19.41 -1.75
CA GLY A 493 -4.77 20.43 -1.28
C GLY A 493 -6.18 20.31 -1.84
N ASN A 494 -6.98 21.32 -1.54
CA ASN A 494 -8.37 21.40 -1.97
C ASN A 494 -8.45 21.74 -3.46
N VAL A 495 -8.82 20.75 -4.28
CA VAL A 495 -8.94 20.90 -5.73
C VAL A 495 -9.92 22.02 -6.14
N GLN A 496 -10.91 22.35 -5.31
CA GLN A 496 -11.85 23.45 -5.57
C GLN A 496 -11.19 24.84 -5.49
N ARG A 497 -10.03 24.94 -4.83
CA ARG A 497 -9.23 26.16 -4.71
C ARG A 497 -7.93 26.08 -5.53
N SER A 498 -7.90 25.23 -6.56
CA SER A 498 -6.68 24.96 -7.35
C SER A 498 -6.05 26.21 -7.97
N SER A 499 -6.85 27.13 -8.52
CA SER A 499 -6.35 28.39 -9.09
C SER A 499 -5.59 29.23 -8.07
N LEU A 500 -6.13 29.37 -6.85
CA LEU A 500 -5.49 30.09 -5.75
C LEU A 500 -4.18 29.41 -5.32
N ILE A 501 -4.19 28.07 -5.23
CA ILE A 501 -2.99 27.29 -4.89
C ILE A 501 -1.90 27.51 -5.94
N LEU A 502 -2.23 27.42 -7.22
CA LEU A 502 -1.29 27.62 -8.32
C LEU A 502 -0.74 29.04 -8.37
N GLU A 503 -1.60 30.05 -8.23
CA GLU A 503 -1.18 31.46 -8.19
C GLU A 503 -0.16 31.70 -7.08
N LYS A 504 -0.50 31.33 -5.83
CA LYS A 504 0.40 31.47 -4.68
C LYS A 504 1.70 30.70 -4.89
N ALA A 505 1.62 29.43 -5.33
CA ALA A 505 2.80 28.61 -5.55
C ALA A 505 3.75 29.21 -6.60
N PHE A 506 3.23 29.59 -7.77
CA PHE A 506 4.07 30.17 -8.83
C PHE A 506 4.59 31.57 -8.48
N HIS A 507 3.86 32.36 -7.69
CA HIS A 507 4.36 33.62 -7.16
C HIS A 507 5.60 33.40 -6.27
N VAL A 508 5.53 32.43 -5.36
CA VAL A 508 6.65 32.06 -4.46
C VAL A 508 7.85 31.57 -5.27
N LEU A 509 7.62 30.64 -6.21
CA LEU A 509 8.69 30.07 -7.02
C LEU A 509 9.38 31.15 -7.88
N ARG A 510 8.60 32.03 -8.52
CA ARG A 510 9.13 33.15 -9.30
C ARG A 510 9.97 34.10 -8.43
N THR A 511 9.50 34.42 -7.23
CA THR A 511 10.23 35.32 -6.29
C THR A 511 11.57 34.72 -5.86
N ASN A 512 11.66 33.40 -5.79
CA ASN A 512 12.89 32.67 -5.49
C ASN A 512 13.76 32.38 -6.72
N GLY A 513 13.36 32.84 -7.92
CA GLY A 513 14.10 32.59 -9.17
C GLY A 513 14.05 31.14 -9.65
N VAL A 514 13.07 30.35 -9.18
CA VAL A 514 12.92 28.94 -9.49
C VAL A 514 12.15 28.75 -10.79
N ASN A 515 12.67 27.92 -11.68
CA ASN A 515 12.01 27.58 -12.94
C ASN A 515 11.41 26.17 -12.89
N VAL A 516 10.09 26.07 -12.93
CA VAL A 516 9.39 24.78 -12.99
C VAL A 516 9.54 24.19 -14.39
N GLN A 517 10.04 22.97 -14.47
CA GLN A 517 10.35 22.31 -15.74
C GLN A 517 9.20 21.47 -16.28
N MET A 518 8.37 20.93 -15.39
CA MET A 518 7.21 20.12 -15.73
C MET A 518 6.14 20.30 -14.66
N ILE A 519 4.89 20.31 -15.11
CA ILE A 519 3.70 20.43 -14.25
C ILE A 519 2.78 19.27 -14.61
N SER A 520 2.23 18.61 -13.61
CA SER A 520 1.20 17.58 -13.81
C SER A 520 0.10 17.72 -12.77
N GLN A 521 -1.13 17.86 -13.24
CA GLN A 521 -2.34 17.92 -12.43
C GLN A 521 -3.45 17.16 -13.13
N GLY A 522 -4.08 16.22 -12.41
CA GLY A 522 -5.25 15.50 -12.91
C GLY A 522 -6.55 16.31 -12.78
N ALA A 523 -7.53 16.03 -13.64
CA ALA A 523 -8.78 16.81 -13.76
C ALA A 523 -9.64 16.90 -12.48
N SER A 524 -9.43 16.04 -11.48
CA SER A 524 -10.16 16.08 -10.21
C SER A 524 -9.31 15.53 -9.05
N LYS A 525 -7.99 15.73 -9.13
CA LYS A 525 -7.06 15.22 -8.13
C LYS A 525 -6.65 16.32 -7.17
N VAL A 526 -6.50 15.92 -5.90
CA VAL A 526 -6.01 16.78 -4.81
C VAL A 526 -4.52 17.09 -4.93
N ASN A 527 -3.82 16.46 -5.88
CA ASN A 527 -2.39 16.58 -6.10
C ASN A 527 -2.04 17.46 -7.32
N ILE A 528 -1.06 18.34 -7.12
CA ILE A 528 -0.38 19.11 -8.18
C ILE A 528 1.12 18.83 -8.03
N SER A 529 1.71 18.19 -9.03
CA SER A 529 3.14 17.86 -9.04
C SER A 529 3.93 18.86 -9.88
N LEU A 530 4.97 19.46 -9.30
CA LEU A 530 5.88 20.41 -9.91
C LEU A 530 7.29 19.83 -9.93
N ILE A 531 7.93 19.79 -11.09
CA ILE A 531 9.31 19.29 -11.21
C ILE A 531 10.27 20.48 -11.23
N VAL A 532 11.27 20.43 -10.35
CA VAL A 532 12.33 21.44 -10.19
C VAL A 532 13.70 20.78 -10.12
N HIS A 533 14.79 21.56 -10.11
CA HIS A 533 16.13 21.01 -9.87
C HIS A 533 16.29 20.55 -8.41
N ASP A 534 17.07 19.49 -8.19
CA ASP A 534 17.35 19.00 -6.82
C ASP A 534 17.99 20.07 -5.92
N THR A 535 18.83 20.93 -6.50
CA THR A 535 19.59 21.96 -5.77
C THR A 535 18.72 23.03 -5.14
N GLU A 536 17.52 23.27 -5.67
CA GLU A 536 16.58 24.31 -5.22
C GLU A 536 15.37 23.73 -4.47
N ALA A 537 15.18 22.42 -4.49
CA ALA A 537 13.94 21.78 -4.07
C ALA A 537 13.60 22.00 -2.59
N GLU A 538 14.58 21.91 -1.68
CA GLU A 538 14.34 22.18 -0.25
C GLU A 538 13.97 23.64 0.00
N GLN A 539 14.66 24.57 -0.66
CA GLN A 539 14.35 25.99 -0.52
C GLN A 539 12.93 26.27 -1.00
N CYS A 540 12.51 25.66 -2.10
CA CYS A 540 11.13 25.75 -2.58
C CYS A 540 10.13 25.25 -1.54
N VAL A 541 10.36 24.08 -0.95
CA VAL A 541 9.47 23.52 0.08
C VAL A 541 9.36 24.46 1.27
N ARG A 542 10.47 25.01 1.78
CA ARG A 542 10.46 25.97 2.90
C ARG A 542 9.68 27.24 2.56
N ALA A 543 9.92 27.83 1.39
CA ALA A 543 9.26 29.06 0.97
C ALA A 543 7.76 28.86 0.72
N LEU A 544 7.38 27.73 0.10
CA LEU A 544 5.99 27.35 -0.10
C LEU A 544 5.31 27.12 1.24
N HIS A 545 5.93 26.36 2.15
CA HIS A 545 5.36 26.07 3.46
C HIS A 545 5.09 27.36 4.25
N SER A 546 6.07 28.25 4.37
CA SER A 546 5.89 29.54 5.06
C SER A 546 4.76 30.38 4.45
N THR A 547 4.61 30.38 3.13
CA THR A 547 3.54 31.13 2.45
C THR A 547 2.14 30.52 2.67
N PHE A 548 2.03 29.19 2.73
CA PHE A 548 0.74 28.51 2.83
C PHE A 548 0.25 28.27 4.26
N PHE A 549 1.16 28.12 5.22
CA PHE A 549 0.83 27.71 6.58
C PHE A 549 1.16 28.76 7.64
N GLU A 550 2.11 29.66 7.41
CA GLU A 550 2.54 30.67 8.40
C GLU A 550 2.06 32.09 8.08
N SER A 551 1.88 32.37 6.79
CA SER A 551 1.52 33.71 6.31
C SER A 551 0.00 33.87 6.27
N ASP A 552 -0.55 34.72 7.14
CA ASP A 552 -1.85 35.35 6.95
C ASP A 552 -1.75 36.37 5.80
N LEU A 553 -1.53 35.89 4.57
CA LEU A 553 -1.70 36.74 3.40
C LEU A 553 -3.20 37.10 3.34
N PRO A 554 -3.57 38.39 3.42
CA PRO A 554 -4.96 38.78 3.24
C PRO A 554 -5.45 38.20 1.91
N GLU A 555 -6.66 37.64 1.92
CA GLU A 555 -7.35 37.28 0.69
C GLU A 555 -7.25 38.50 -0.24
N LEU A 556 -6.48 38.37 -1.32
CA LEU A 556 -6.39 39.36 -2.39
C LEU A 556 -7.71 39.28 -3.19
N ASP A 557 -8.82 39.56 -2.52
CA ASP A 557 -10.09 39.87 -3.13
C ASP A 557 -10.07 41.37 -3.47
N GLN A 558 -9.40 41.71 -4.58
CA GLN A 558 -9.65 42.95 -5.35
C GLN A 558 -9.56 42.71 -6.85
#